data_AF-A0ABD6D683-F1
#
_entry.id   AF-A0ABD6D683-F1
#
_cell.length_a   1.000
_cell.length_b   1.000
_cell.length_c   1.000
_cell.angle_alpha   90.00
_cell.angle_beta   90.00
_cell.angle_gamma   90.00
#
_symmetry.space_group_name_H-M   'P 1'
#
loop_
_entity.id
_entity.type
_entity.pdbx_description
1 polymer ?
#
loop_
_entity_poly.entity_id
_entity_poly.type
_entity_poly.pdbx_seq_one_letter_code
_entity_poly.pdbx_strand_id
1 'polypeptide(L)'
;MATDSAALDESAATAAAAGDNDSPSVSADDLGGLADADTEEAAAIAVAIAAHLRDRQAAAAAAAAATEDADGESRRSWAFAGRLEAIGEPAGRPPNNSPKDGWTAADRADRF
;
A
#
# COMPACT_ATOMS: atom_id res chain seq x y z
N MET A 1 9.36 -45.82 -23.41
CA MET A 1 8.30 -46.19 -22.44
C MET A 1 8.92 -46.25 -21.05
N ALA A 2 8.62 -45.25 -20.23
CA ALA A 2 8.59 -45.25 -18.77
C ALA A 2 8.01 -43.89 -18.37
N THR A 3 6.78 -43.89 -17.87
CA THR A 3 6.10 -42.76 -17.25
C THR A 3 6.68 -42.52 -15.86
N ASP A 4 6.79 -41.27 -15.38
CA ASP A 4 6.02 -40.85 -14.21
C ASP A 4 6.15 -39.34 -13.92
N SER A 5 4.99 -38.73 -13.81
CA SER A 5 4.55 -37.60 -13.00
C SER A 5 5.59 -36.94 -12.06
N ALA A 6 5.89 -35.67 -12.34
CA ALA A 6 6.21 -34.70 -11.30
C ALA A 6 5.36 -33.46 -11.56
N ALA A 7 4.12 -33.51 -11.07
CA ALA A 7 3.28 -32.34 -10.90
C ALA A 7 4.00 -31.41 -9.91
N LEU A 8 4.53 -30.30 -10.41
CA LEU A 8 4.95 -29.21 -9.55
C LEU A 8 3.68 -28.53 -9.04
N ASP A 9 3.38 -28.84 -7.79
CA ASP A 9 2.56 -28.13 -6.83
C ASP A 9 2.40 -26.62 -7.14
N GLU A 10 1.26 -26.24 -7.72
CA GLU A 10 0.79 -24.85 -7.76
C GLU A 10 0.05 -24.51 -6.44
N SER A 11 0.74 -24.58 -5.30
CA SER A 11 0.12 -24.25 -4.01
C SER A 11 1.01 -23.43 -3.08
N ALA A 12 1.46 -22.27 -3.55
CA ALA A 12 2.11 -21.28 -2.69
C ALA A 12 1.88 -19.83 -3.13
N ALA A 13 0.63 -19.39 -3.22
CA ALA A 13 0.29 -17.96 -3.28
C ALA A 13 -1.13 -17.67 -2.76
N THR A 14 -1.43 -18.07 -1.53
CA THR A 14 -2.54 -17.49 -0.76
C THR A 14 -2.21 -17.59 0.72
N ALA A 15 -1.37 -16.67 1.18
CA ALA A 15 -1.03 -16.54 2.59
C ALA A 15 -0.74 -15.08 2.95
N ALA A 16 -1.67 -14.17 2.61
CA ALA A 16 -1.63 -12.78 3.10
C ALA A 16 -3.03 -12.15 3.09
N ALA A 17 -3.98 -12.76 3.82
CA ALA A 17 -5.16 -12.08 4.35
C ALA A 17 -5.84 -12.97 5.40
N ALA A 18 -5.12 -13.37 6.45
CA ALA A 18 -5.78 -13.68 7.72
C ALA A 18 -6.11 -12.34 8.40
N GLY A 19 -6.96 -11.55 7.75
CA GLY A 19 -7.64 -10.46 8.40
C GLY A 19 -8.68 -11.11 9.30
N ASP A 20 -8.60 -10.82 10.58
CA ASP A 20 -9.57 -11.24 11.57
C ASP A 20 -10.98 -10.91 11.05
N ASN A 21 -11.75 -11.95 10.74
CA ASN A 21 -13.09 -11.80 10.17
C ASN A 21 -14.12 -11.45 11.27
N ASP A 22 -13.64 -11.03 12.44
CA ASP A 22 -14.41 -10.52 13.58
C ASP A 22 -14.90 -9.08 13.33
N SER A 23 -15.26 -8.78 12.07
CA SER A 23 -16.04 -7.58 11.79
C SER A 23 -17.48 -7.88 12.22
N PRO A 24 -18.09 -7.06 13.08
CA PRO A 24 -19.46 -7.29 13.50
C PRO A 24 -20.37 -7.36 12.27
N SER A 25 -21.03 -8.50 12.08
CA SER A 25 -22.01 -8.69 11.01
C SER A 25 -23.31 -8.00 11.40
N VAL A 26 -23.76 -7.04 10.60
CA VAL A 26 -25.05 -6.37 10.79
C VAL A 26 -26.16 -7.24 10.21
N SER A 27 -27.14 -7.61 11.03
CA SER A 27 -28.31 -8.41 10.65
C SER A 27 -29.50 -7.51 10.25
N ALA A 28 -30.50 -8.08 9.58
CA ALA A 28 -31.70 -7.33 9.21
C ALA A 28 -32.48 -6.84 10.45
N ASP A 29 -32.49 -7.62 11.53
CA ASP A 29 -33.09 -7.22 12.82
C ASP A 29 -32.41 -5.98 13.42
N ASP A 30 -31.10 -5.82 13.26
CA ASP A 30 -30.34 -4.66 13.77
C ASP A 30 -30.73 -3.36 13.04
N LEU A 31 -31.28 -3.47 11.83
CA LEU A 31 -31.70 -2.34 10.99
C LEU A 31 -33.19 -2.04 11.08
N GLY A 32 -33.98 -2.86 11.79
CA GLY A 32 -35.45 -2.79 11.78
C GLY A 32 -36.02 -1.45 12.22
N GLY A 33 -35.39 -0.77 13.18
CA GLY A 33 -35.84 0.54 13.68
C GLY A 33 -35.49 1.73 12.77
N LEU A 34 -34.70 1.54 11.72
CA LEU A 34 -34.24 2.64 10.87
C LEU A 34 -35.37 3.29 10.07
N ALA A 35 -36.40 2.50 9.71
CA ALA A 35 -37.54 2.99 8.95
C ALA A 35 -38.46 3.93 9.77
N ASP A 36 -38.45 3.77 11.09
CA ASP A 36 -39.28 4.51 12.03
C ASP A 36 -38.49 5.59 12.80
N ALA A 37 -37.21 5.80 12.43
CA ALA A 37 -36.35 6.78 13.08
C ALA A 37 -36.94 8.20 12.97
N ASP A 38 -36.93 8.92 14.08
CA ASP A 38 -37.37 10.31 14.08
C ASP A 38 -36.36 11.23 13.37
N THR A 39 -36.69 12.52 13.25
CA THR A 39 -35.83 13.47 12.53
C THR A 39 -34.48 13.70 13.22
N GLU A 40 -34.43 13.67 14.56
CA GLU A 40 -33.20 13.84 15.31
C GLU A 40 -32.30 12.62 15.17
N GLU A 41 -32.89 11.43 15.29
CA GLU A 41 -32.20 10.15 15.09
C GLU A 41 -31.68 10.01 13.65
N ALA A 42 -32.51 10.30 12.64
CA ALA A 42 -32.10 10.28 11.24
C ALA A 42 -30.95 11.26 10.96
N ALA A 43 -30.97 12.45 11.59
CA ALA A 43 -29.88 13.41 11.48
C ALA A 43 -28.59 12.88 12.12
N ALA A 44 -28.67 12.27 13.30
CA ALA A 44 -27.52 11.66 13.97
C ALA A 44 -26.89 10.54 13.12
N ILE A 45 -27.72 9.69 12.51
CA ILE A 45 -27.27 8.62 11.61
C ILE A 45 -26.59 9.20 10.37
N ALA A 46 -27.18 10.21 9.74
CA ALA A 46 -26.57 10.89 8.58
C ALA A 46 -25.22 11.51 8.92
N VAL A 47 -25.08 12.13 10.11
CA VAL A 47 -23.81 12.67 10.60
C VAL A 47 -22.77 11.57 10.79
N ALA A 48 -23.14 10.45 11.41
CA ALA A 48 -22.23 9.33 11.61
C ALA A 48 -21.72 8.75 10.29
N ILE A 49 -22.61 8.57 9.30
CA ILE A 49 -22.22 8.09 7.95
C ILE A 49 -21.30 9.10 7.26
N ALA A 50 -21.61 10.40 7.32
CA ALA A 50 -20.79 11.44 6.71
C ALA A 50 -19.39 11.51 7.34
N ALA A 51 -19.29 11.37 8.66
CA ALA A 51 -18.01 11.30 9.37
C ALA A 51 -17.19 10.09 8.91
N HIS A 52 -17.79 8.90 8.88
CA HIS A 52 -17.12 7.68 8.42
C HIS A 52 -16.61 7.77 6.97
N LEU A 53 -17.40 8.36 6.07
CA LEU A 53 -16.98 8.59 4.69
C LEU A 53 -15.79 9.56 4.60
N ARG A 54 -15.79 10.63 5.40
CA ARG A 54 -14.68 11.58 5.46
C ARG A 54 -13.41 10.91 6.00
N ASP A 55 -13.52 10.08 7.02
CA ASP A 55 -12.38 9.34 7.58
C ASP A 55 -11.81 8.34 6.55
N ARG A 56 -12.68 7.64 5.82
CA ARG A 56 -12.25 6.75 4.72
C ARG A 56 -11.55 7.51 3.60
N GLN A 57 -12.05 8.69 3.22
CA GLN A 57 -11.41 9.55 2.22
C GLN A 57 -10.04 10.05 2.70
N ALA A 58 -9.92 10.46 3.97
CA ALA A 58 -8.66 10.89 4.56
C ALA A 58 -7.64 9.74 4.61
N ALA A 59 -8.08 8.54 4.99
CA ALA A 59 -7.24 7.34 4.98
C ALA A 59 -6.77 6.98 3.56
N ALA A 60 -7.66 7.06 2.56
CA ALA A 60 -7.31 6.83 1.16
C ALA A 60 -6.31 7.88 0.63
N ALA A 61 -6.50 9.15 0.96
CA ALA A 61 -5.56 10.23 0.60
C ALA A 61 -4.19 10.03 1.24
N ALA A 62 -4.14 9.61 2.52
CA ALA A 62 -2.89 9.29 3.21
C ALA A 62 -2.17 8.10 2.56
N ALA A 63 -2.90 7.06 2.17
CA ALA A 63 -2.33 5.90 1.49
C ALA A 63 -1.77 6.26 0.09
N ALA A 64 -2.46 7.13 -0.65
CA ALA A 64 -1.98 7.64 -1.94
C ALA A 64 -0.68 8.44 -1.78
N ALA A 65 -0.62 9.36 -0.81
CA ALA A 65 0.60 10.13 -0.53
C ALA A 65 1.79 9.24 -0.14
N ALA A 66 1.56 8.20 0.68
CA ALA A 66 2.60 7.25 1.06
C ALA A 66 3.16 6.46 -0.14
N THR A 67 2.33 6.20 -1.16
CA THR A 67 2.75 5.49 -2.37
C THR A 67 3.59 6.39 -3.27
N GLU A 68 3.22 7.68 -3.41
CA GLU A 68 3.99 8.66 -4.19
C GLU A 68 5.41 8.88 -3.63
N ASP A 69 5.58 8.89 -2.31
CA ASP A 69 6.89 9.02 -1.66
C ASP A 69 7.76 7.77 -1.87
N ALA A 70 7.18 6.57 -1.77
CA ALA A 70 7.90 5.31 -1.98
C ALA A 70 8.32 5.09 -3.44
N ASP A 71 7.42 5.39 -4.39
CA ASP A 71 7.73 5.32 -5.81
C ASP A 71 8.74 6.39 -6.22
N GLY A 72 8.64 7.59 -5.64
CA GLY A 72 9.59 8.68 -5.87
C GLY A 72 11.01 8.32 -5.43
N GLU A 73 11.17 7.64 -4.30
CA GLU A 73 12.45 7.14 -3.79
C GLU A 73 13.02 6.02 -4.68
N SER A 74 12.17 5.05 -5.04
CA SER A 74 12.56 3.95 -5.93
C SER A 74 13.02 4.47 -7.29
N ARG A 75 12.23 5.34 -7.95
CA ARG A 75 12.59 5.94 -9.24
C ARG A 75 13.90 6.72 -9.20
N ARG A 76 14.16 7.47 -8.11
CA ARG A 76 15.42 8.21 -7.92
C ARG A 76 16.62 7.27 -7.79
N SER A 77 16.45 6.15 -7.08
CA SER A 77 17.47 5.12 -6.90
C SER A 77 17.86 4.44 -8.22
N TRP A 78 16.89 4.07 -9.05
CA TRP A 78 17.14 3.50 -10.39
C TRP A 78 17.78 4.51 -11.35
N ALA A 79 17.35 5.77 -11.32
CA ALA A 79 17.95 6.83 -12.14
C ALA A 79 19.40 7.13 -11.74
N PHE A 80 19.76 6.99 -10.46
CA PHE A 80 21.14 7.13 -9.99
C PHE A 80 22.00 5.95 -10.44
N ALA A 81 21.51 4.72 -10.29
CA ALA A 81 22.18 3.51 -10.79
C ALA A 81 22.49 3.61 -12.29
N GLY A 82 21.54 4.07 -13.11
CA GLY A 82 21.77 4.27 -14.55
C GLY A 82 22.80 5.35 -14.88
N ARG A 83 22.99 6.36 -14.02
CA ARG A 83 24.03 7.38 -14.19
C ARG A 83 25.43 6.86 -13.83
N LEU A 84 25.54 6.00 -12.82
CA LEU A 84 26.80 5.34 -12.48
C LEU A 84 27.29 4.44 -13.62
N GLU A 85 26.39 3.65 -14.21
CA GLU A 85 26.71 2.82 -15.37
C GLU A 85 27.20 3.66 -16.57
N ALA A 86 26.60 4.84 -16.78
CA ALA A 86 26.99 5.74 -17.88
C ALA A 86 28.41 6.31 -17.75
N ILE A 87 28.95 6.39 -16.53
CA ILE A 87 30.34 6.80 -16.27
C ILE A 87 31.30 5.61 -16.09
N GLY A 88 30.81 4.39 -16.28
CA GLY A 88 31.59 3.16 -16.20
C GLY A 88 31.80 2.62 -14.77
N GLU A 89 31.07 3.16 -13.80
CA GLU A 89 31.09 2.67 -12.41
C GLU A 89 30.06 1.55 -12.23
N PRO A 90 30.41 0.43 -11.57
CA PRO A 90 29.50 -0.70 -11.41
C PRO A 90 28.28 -0.31 -10.57
N ALA A 91 27.11 -0.28 -11.22
CA ALA A 91 25.84 0.06 -10.58
C ALA A 91 25.26 -1.15 -9.80
N GLY A 92 25.78 -1.42 -8.61
CA GLY A 92 25.15 -2.33 -7.65
C GLY A 92 23.78 -1.81 -7.17
N ARG A 93 22.98 -2.66 -6.50
CA ARG A 93 21.72 -2.22 -5.88
C ARG A 93 22.01 -1.05 -4.93
N PRO A 94 21.38 0.13 -5.10
CA PRO A 94 21.61 1.26 -4.20
C PRO A 94 21.31 0.86 -2.76
N PRO A 95 22.20 1.15 -1.80
CA PRO A 95 21.96 0.83 -0.41
C PRO A 95 20.80 1.68 0.14
N ASN A 96 20.04 1.11 1.08
CA ASN A 96 18.83 1.70 1.64
C ASN A 96 19.07 3.02 2.42
N ASN A 97 20.33 3.45 2.54
CA ASN A 97 20.77 4.68 3.20
C ASN A 97 21.18 5.79 2.21
N SER A 98 20.90 5.61 0.91
CA SER A 98 21.28 6.61 -0.09
C SER A 98 20.52 7.93 0.16
N PRO A 99 21.20 9.09 0.11
CA PRO A 99 20.57 10.39 0.30
C PRO A 99 19.44 10.64 -0.70
N LYS A 100 18.30 11.15 -0.22
CA LYS A 100 17.06 11.32 -1.01
C LYS A 100 17.13 12.44 -2.06
N ASP A 101 18.10 13.34 -1.94
CA ASP A 101 18.32 14.45 -2.86
C ASP A 101 19.50 14.16 -3.81
N GLY A 102 19.28 14.46 -5.09
CA GLY A 102 20.24 14.09 -6.14
C GLY A 102 21.58 14.83 -6.07
N TRP A 103 21.63 16.00 -5.41
CA TRP A 103 22.86 16.79 -5.29
C TRP A 103 23.79 16.19 -4.23
N THR A 104 23.25 15.81 -3.07
CA THR A 104 24.01 15.14 -2.01
C THR A 104 24.47 13.75 -2.42
N ALA A 105 23.66 13.04 -3.22
CA ALA A 105 24.06 11.76 -3.80
C ALA A 105 25.25 11.91 -4.78
N ALA A 106 25.26 12.97 -5.60
CA ALA A 106 26.36 13.24 -6.53
C ALA A 106 27.67 13.61 -5.81
N ASP A 107 27.61 14.40 -4.74
CA ASP A 107 28.77 14.79 -3.94
C ASP A 107 29.44 13.58 -3.22
N ARG A 108 28.66 12.54 -2.89
CA ARG A 108 29.14 11.33 -2.20
C ARG A 108 29.35 10.10 -3.07
N ALA A 109 29.37 10.26 -4.39
CA ALA A 109 29.61 9.16 -5.32
C ALA A 109 30.95 8.45 -5.07
N ASP A 110 31.95 9.10 -4.45
CA ASP A 110 33.25 8.49 -4.08
C ASP A 110 33.19 7.34 -3.07
N ARG A 111 32.06 7.20 -2.36
CA ARG A 111 31.86 6.21 -1.28
C ARG A 111 31.23 4.90 -1.75
N PHE A 112 30.81 4.81 -3.02
CA PHE A 112 30.12 3.68 -3.63
C PHE A 112 30.97 3.10 -4.77
#